data_AF-A0A0R2V850-F1
#
_entry.id   AF-A0A0R2V850-F1
#
_cell.length_a   1.000
_cell.length_b   1.000
_cell.length_c   1.000
_cell.angle_alpha   90.00
_cell.angle_beta   90.00
_cell.angle_gamma   90.00
#
_symmetry.space_group_name_H-M   'P 1'
#
loop_
_entity.id
_entity.type
_entity.pdbx_description
1 polymer ?
#
loop_
_entity_poly.entity_id
_entity_poly.type
_entity_poly.pdbx_seq_one_letter_code
_entity_poly.pdbx_strand_id
1 'polypeptide(L)'
;MKRRALIFAAAGVLLALPALAMLLGGDVNWDAFDFVVGAILLFGTAFALNYALDRIISPRNRVVAAGAIVLVLVLVWAELAVGLFGTPFAGS
;
A
#
# COMPACT_ATOMS: atom_id res chain seq x y z
N MET A 1 -20.78 -3.55 -0.88
CA MET A 1 -20.31 -2.89 0.37
C MET A 1 -19.25 -3.70 1.09
N LYS A 2 -19.49 -4.98 1.40
CA LYS A 2 -18.51 -5.85 2.11
C LYS A 2 -17.10 -5.84 1.50
N ARG A 3 -16.96 -6.05 0.19
CA ARG A 3 -15.65 -6.03 -0.51
C ARG A 3 -14.90 -4.70 -0.35
N ARG A 4 -15.59 -3.56 -0.51
CA ARG A 4 -14.97 -2.24 -0.40
C ARG A 4 -14.42 -2.04 1.02
N ALA A 5 -15.24 -2.33 2.02
CA ALA A 5 -14.83 -2.27 3.42
C ALA A 5 -13.59 -3.13 3.69
N LEU A 6 -13.52 -4.35 3.16
CA LEU A 6 -12.35 -5.21 3.30
C LEU A 6 -11.08 -4.62 2.68
N ILE A 7 -11.17 -4.02 1.49
CA ILE A 7 -10.01 -3.41 0.82
C ILE A 7 -9.44 -2.25 1.65
N PHE A 8 -10.31 -1.37 2.16
CA PHE A 8 -9.87 -0.24 2.98
C PHE A 8 -9.43 -0.67 4.39
N ALA A 9 -10.09 -1.67 4.98
CA ALA A 9 -9.67 -2.24 6.25
C ALA A 9 -8.29 -2.90 6.15
N ALA A 10 -7.99 -3.60 5.04
CA ALA A 10 -6.67 -4.18 4.82
C ALA A 10 -5.58 -3.10 4.79
N ALA A 11 -5.80 -1.98 4.10
CA ALA A 11 -4.86 -0.85 4.12
C ALA A 11 -4.66 -0.28 5.53
N GLY A 12 -5.74 -0.10 6.29
CA GLY A 12 -5.67 0.37 7.68
C GLY A 12 -4.93 -0.60 8.61
N VAL A 13 -5.20 -1.91 8.50
CA VAL A 13 -4.52 -2.94 9.29
C VAL A 13 -3.04 -2.98 8.96
N LEU A 14 -2.67 -2.96 7.68
CA LEU A 14 -1.26 -2.95 7.27
C LEU A 14 -0.51 -1.72 7.81
N LEU A 15 -1.14 -0.55 7.80
CA LEU A 15 -0.56 0.67 8.37
C LEU A 15 -0.49 0.62 9.91
N ALA A 16 -1.40 -0.10 10.56
CA ALA A 16 -1.38 -0.27 12.01
C ALA A 16 -0.28 -1.22 12.49
N LEU A 17 0.20 -2.15 11.66
CA LEU A 17 1.28 -3.07 12.02
C LEU A 17 2.56 -2.37 12.53
N PRO A 18 3.15 -1.39 11.81
CA PRO A 18 4.32 -0.67 12.31
C PRO A 18 4.01 0.14 13.58
N ALA A 19 2.83 0.77 13.70
CA ALA A 19 2.44 1.49 14.92
C ALA A 19 2.35 0.56 16.14
N LEU A 20 1.76 -0.63 15.96
CA LEU A 20 1.69 -1.65 17.01
C LEU A 20 3.08 -2.19 17.33
N ALA A 21 3.94 -2.42 16.34
CA ALA A 21 5.32 -2.87 16.55
C ALA A 21 6.09 -1.86 17.41
N MET A 22 5.99 -0.56 17.11
CA MET A 22 6.61 0.52 17.91
C MET A 22 6.08 0.55 19.34
N LEU A 23 4.76 0.44 19.53
CA LEU A 23 4.14 0.48 20.86
C LEU A 23 4.51 -0.72 21.73
N LEU A 24 4.74 -1.88 21.10
CA LEU A 24 5.13 -3.11 21.78
C LEU A 24 6.64 -3.26 21.97
N GLY A 25 7.43 -2.23 21.61
CA GLY A 25 8.89 -2.21 21.79
C GLY A 25 9.66 -3.03 20.75
N GLY A 26 9.11 -3.24 19.56
CA GLY A 26 9.82 -3.82 18.42
C GLY A 26 10.79 -2.84 17.75
N ASP A 27 11.68 -3.35 16.90
CA ASP A 27 12.75 -2.57 16.24
C ASP A 27 12.27 -1.69 15.07
N VAL A 28 10.97 -1.45 14.93
CA VAL A 28 10.43 -0.54 13.91
C VAL A 28 10.60 0.88 14.43
N ASN A 29 11.18 1.77 13.63
CA ASN A 29 11.38 3.17 13.99
C ASN A 29 10.84 4.11 12.90
N TRP A 30 9.52 4.12 12.74
CA TRP A 30 8.84 5.01 11.81
C TRP A 30 8.52 6.35 12.46
N ASP A 31 8.79 7.44 11.78
CA ASP A 31 8.33 8.76 12.20
C ASP A 31 6.91 9.06 11.69
N ALA A 32 6.37 10.22 12.03
CA ALA A 32 5.03 10.63 11.58
C ALA A 32 4.94 10.76 10.04
N PHE A 33 6.05 11.12 9.38
CA PHE A 33 6.09 11.26 7.93
C PHE A 33 6.02 9.89 7.23
N ASP A 34 6.69 8.86 7.76
CA ASP A 34 6.59 7.48 7.28
C ASP A 34 5.14 6.99 7.30
N PHE A 35 4.40 7.28 8.37
CA PHE A 35 2.97 6.93 8.44
C PHE A 35 2.13 7.68 7.40
N VAL A 36 2.44 8.95 7.12
CA VAL A 36 1.73 9.71 6.09
C VAL A 36 2.02 9.14 4.70
N VAL A 37 3.28 8.86 4.39
CA VAL A 37 3.68 8.25 3.11
C VAL A 37 3.05 6.88 2.94
N GLY A 38 3.13 6.03 3.97
CA GLY A 38 2.50 4.72 4.00
C GLY A 38 0.98 4.79 3.84
N ALA A 39 0.31 5.76 4.49
CA ALA A 39 -1.12 5.97 4.35
C ALA A 39 -1.50 6.36 2.92
N ILE A 40 -0.81 7.34 2.32
CA ILE A 40 -1.06 7.76 0.94
C ILE A 40 -0.89 6.58 -0.03
N LEU A 41 0.20 5.82 0.13
CA LEU A 41 0.51 4.68 -0.73
C LEU A 41 -0.54 3.56 -0.60
N LEU A 42 -0.85 3.13 0.63
CA LEU A 42 -1.78 2.02 0.88
C LEU A 42 -3.23 2.40 0.56
N PHE A 43 -3.70 3.58 1.00
CA PHE A 43 -5.06 4.03 0.72
C PHE A 43 -5.24 4.44 -0.73
N GLY A 44 -4.24 5.06 -1.37
CA GLY A 44 -4.24 5.32 -2.81
C GLY A 44 -4.37 4.02 -3.61
N THR A 45 -3.64 2.97 -3.21
CA THR A 45 -3.76 1.63 -3.78
C THR A 45 -5.15 1.02 -3.56
N ALA A 46 -5.70 1.14 -2.35
CA ALA A 46 -7.06 0.69 -2.03
C ALA A 46 -8.13 1.37 -2.91
N PHE A 47 -8.02 2.69 -3.12
CA PHE A 47 -8.89 3.44 -4.02
C PHE A 47 -8.74 2.96 -5.47
N ALA A 48 -7.51 2.83 -5.98
CA ALA A 48 -7.23 2.37 -7.33
C ALA A 48 -7.78 0.96 -7.59
N LEU A 49 -7.54 0.01 -6.66
CA LEU A 49 -8.08 -1.34 -6.73
C LEU A 49 -9.61 -1.32 -6.70
N ASN A 50 -10.21 -0.59 -5.77
CA ASN A 50 -11.66 -0.53 -5.69
C ASN A 50 -12.27 0.04 -6.97
N TYR A 51 -11.67 1.09 -7.54
CA TYR A 51 -12.09 1.70 -8.80
C TYR A 51 -11.97 0.71 -9.97
N ALA A 52 -10.82 0.05 -10.14
CA ALA A 52 -10.59 -0.93 -11.19
C ALA A 52 -11.59 -2.10 -11.11
N LEU A 53 -11.83 -2.62 -9.90
CA LEU A 53 -12.77 -3.71 -9.67
C LEU A 53 -14.23 -3.31 -9.94
N ASP A 54 -14.60 -2.04 -9.74
CA ASP A 54 -15.96 -1.56 -9.97
C ASP A 54 -16.22 -1.13 -11.42
N ARG A 55 -15.21 -0.60 -12.12
CA ARG A 55 -15.37 -0.02 -13.46
C ARG A 55 -14.99 -0.96 -14.60
N ILE A 56 -14.06 -1.88 -14.39
CA ILE A 56 -13.60 -2.79 -15.45
C ILE A 56 -14.57 -3.97 -15.56
N ILE A 57 -15.25 -4.09 -16.70
CA ILE A 57 -16.25 -5.13 -16.96
C ILE A 57 -15.59 -6.47 -17.26
N SER A 58 -14.57 -6.47 -18.14
CA SER A 58 -13.88 -7.71 -18.54
C SER A 58 -13.12 -8.32 -17.36
N PRO A 59 -13.38 -9.59 -16.99
CA PRO A 59 -12.71 -10.23 -15.87
C PRO A 59 -11.20 -10.35 -16.09
N ARG A 60 -10.78 -10.64 -17.33
CA ARG A 60 -9.35 -10.68 -17.70
C ARG A 60 -8.68 -9.33 -17.47
N ASN A 61 -9.28 -8.25 -17.98
CA ASN A 61 -8.70 -6.92 -17.85
C ASN A 61 -8.72 -6.44 -16.39
N ARG A 62 -9.73 -6.85 -15.62
CA ARG A 62 -9.85 -6.55 -14.20
C ARG A 62 -8.70 -7.18 -13.41
N VAL A 63 -8.38 -8.44 -13.67
CA VAL A 63 -7.24 -9.14 -13.03
C VAL A 63 -5.92 -8.49 -13.44
N VAL A 64 -5.72 -8.18 -14.72
CA VAL A 64 -4.50 -7.52 -15.20
C VAL A 64 -4.32 -6.15 -14.54
N ALA A 65 -5.38 -5.34 -14.47
CA ALA A 65 -5.32 -4.02 -13.82
C ALA A 65 -5.03 -4.14 -12.32
N ALA A 66 -5.70 -5.06 -11.61
CA ALA A 66 -5.44 -5.29 -10.20
C ALA A 66 -4.00 -5.75 -9.96
N GLY A 67 -3.49 -6.68 -10.78
CA GLY A 67 -2.10 -7.14 -10.71
C GLY A 67 -1.10 -6.01 -10.96
N ALA A 68 -1.34 -5.16 -11.95
CA ALA A 68 -0.49 -4.01 -12.23
C ALA A 68 -0.48 -3.00 -11.07
N ILE A 69 -1.64 -2.71 -10.48
CA ILE A 69 -1.74 -1.82 -9.31
C ILE A 69 -0.95 -2.38 -8.12
N VAL A 70 -1.09 -3.67 -7.83
CA VAL A 70 -0.33 -4.33 -6.75
C VAL A 70 1.16 -4.35 -7.05
N LEU A 71 1.55 -4.59 -8.31
CA LEU A 71 2.95 -4.53 -8.71
C LEU A 71 3.55 -3.15 -8.46
N VAL A 72 2.84 -2.08 -8.86
CA VAL A 72 3.28 -0.70 -8.59
C VAL A 72 3.43 -0.44 -7.09
N LEU A 73 2.46 -0.88 -6.27
CA LEU A 73 2.57 -0.78 -4.81
C LEU A 73 3.86 -1.44 -4.31
N VAL A 74 4.14 -2.68 -4.73
CA VAL A 74 5.34 -3.43 -4.28
C VAL A 74 6.62 -2.75 -4.74
N LEU A 75 6.68 -2.26 -5.98
CA LEU A 75 7.87 -1.57 -6.49
C LEU A 75 8.13 -0.25 -5.77
N VAL A 76 7.08 0.56 -5.55
CA VAL A 76 7.21 1.81 -4.80
C VAL A 76 7.60 1.53 -3.35
N TRP A 77 6.98 0.53 -2.71
CA TRP A 77 7.34 0.13 -1.36
C TRP A 77 8.79 -0.36 -1.27
N ALA A 78 9.25 -1.16 -2.22
CA ALA A 78 10.62 -1.63 -2.27
C ALA A 78 11.62 -0.48 -2.46
N GLU A 79 11.29 0.51 -3.30
CA GLU A 79 12.13 1.70 -3.42
C GLU A 79 12.21 2.48 -2.11
N LEU A 80 11.07 2.74 -1.47
CA LEU A 80 11.02 3.47 -0.21
C LEU A 80 11.68 2.71 0.95
N ALA A 81 11.60 1.37 0.96
CA ALA A 81 12.11 0.56 2.07
C ALA A 81 13.59 0.18 1.92
N VAL A 82 14.04 -0.17 0.71
CA VAL A 82 15.38 -0.70 0.47
C VAL A 82 16.15 0.01 -0.64
N GLY A 83 15.55 1.01 -1.30
CA GLY A 83 16.22 1.75 -2.38
C GLY A 83 16.53 0.89 -3.60
N LEU A 84 15.62 -0.01 -3.98
CA LEU A 84 15.80 -1.01 -5.04
C LEU A 84 16.39 -0.43 -6.35
N PHE A 85 16.00 0.77 -6.73
CA PHE A 85 16.41 1.46 -7.95
C PHE A 85 17.48 2.53 -7.73
N GLY A 86 17.82 2.84 -6.47
CA GLY A 86 18.81 3.86 -6.12
C GLY A 86 18.43 5.27 -6.54
N THR A 87 17.13 5.60 -6.56
CA THR A 87 16.67 6.95 -6.90
C THR A 87 16.78 7.89 -5.69
N PRO A 88 16.66 9.22 -5.88
CA PRO A 88 16.61 10.17 -4.76
C PRO A 88 15.43 9.96 -3.79
N PHE A 89 14.46 9.12 -4.14
CA PHE A 89 13.33 8.77 -3.28
C PHE A 89 13.59 7.52 -2.44
N ALA A 90 14.72 6.84 -2.62
CA ALA A 90 15.10 5.68 -1.82
C ALA A 90 15.11 6.04 -0.32
N GLY A 91 14.64 5.09 0.51
CA GLY A 91 14.67 5.26 1.96
C GLY A 91 16.07 5.57 2.47
N SER A 92 16.20 6.66 3.21
CA SER A 92 17.43 7.16 3.83
C SER A 92 17.48 6.88 5.32
#